data_AF-A0A4Q5U8W9-F1
#
_entry.id   AF-A0A4Q5U8W9-F1
#
_cell.length_a   1.000
_cell.length_b   1.000
_cell.length_c   1.000
_cell.angle_alpha   90.00
_cell.angle_beta   90.00
_cell.angle_gamma   90.00
#
_symmetry.space_group_name_H-M   'P 1'
#
loop_
_entity.id
_entity.type
_entity.pdbx_description
1 polymer ?
#
loop_
_entity_poly.entity_id
_entity_poly.type
_entity_poly.pdbx_seq_one_letter_code
_entity_poly.pdbx_strand_id
1 'polypeptide(L)' 'MEITFNEFLFIIEMLGTAAFTMSGVFAAIENKLDIFGVLVIGFVTAIGGGTIRDMLIGVTPVT' A
#
# COMPACT_ATOMS: atom_id res chain seq x y z
N MET A 1 2.49 -9.59 -27.33
CA MET A 1 1.64 -9.45 -26.13
C MET A 1 1.65 -7.96 -25.81
N GLU A 2 0.67 -7.21 -26.29
CA GLU A 2 0.52 -5.81 -25.88
C GLU A 2 0.04 -5.81 -24.45
N ILE A 3 0.90 -5.37 -23.52
CA ILE A 3 0.48 -5.11 -22.15
C ILE A 3 -0.53 -3.97 -22.24
N THR A 4 -1.76 -4.22 -21.81
CA THR A 4 -2.79 -3.19 -21.82
C THR A 4 -2.45 -2.16 -20.73
N PHE A 5 -2.77 -0.88 -20.92
CA PHE A 5 -2.46 0.18 -19.94
C PHE A 5 -2.90 -0.17 -18.50
N ASN A 6 -4.03 -0.86 -18.37
CA ASN A 6 -4.54 -1.35 -17.09
C ASN A 6 -3.65 -2.42 -16.43
N GLU A 7 -3.06 -3.32 -17.21
CA GLU A 7 -2.14 -4.34 -16.67
C GLU A 7 -0.85 -3.70 -16.17
N PHE A 8 -0.36 -2.67 -16.87
CA PHE A 8 0.80 -1.91 -16.43
C PHE A 8 0.53 -1.17 -15.11
N LEU A 9 -0.63 -0.53 -14.98
CA LEU A 9 -1.04 0.11 -13.73
C LEU A 9 -1.17 -0.91 -12.58
N PHE A 10 -1.78 -2.07 -12.84
CA PHE A 10 -1.93 -3.13 -11.84
C PHE A 10 -0.58 -3.64 -11.31
N ILE A 11 0.42 -3.80 -12.20
CA ILE A 11 1.76 -4.19 -11.79
C ILE A 11 2.41 -3.12 -10.89
N ILE A 12 2.27 -1.84 -11.25
CA ILE A 12 2.80 -0.73 -10.43
C ILE A 12 2.11 -0.68 -9.07
N GLU A 13 0.78 -0.87 -9.02
CA GLU A 13 0.04 -0.91 -7.76
C GLU A 13 0.55 -2.03 -6.86
N MET A 14 0.68 -3.26 -7.37
CA MET A 14 1.20 -4.39 -6.61
C MET A 14 2.62 -4.12 -6.07
N LEU A 15 3.49 -3.51 -6.88
CA LEU A 15 4.84 -3.13 -6.46
C LEU A 15 4.81 -2.04 -5.38
N GLY A 16 3.96 -1.04 -5.54
CA GLY A 16 3.76 0.04 -4.56
C GLY A 16 3.25 -0.49 -3.22
N THR A 17 2.22 -1.33 -3.23
CA THR A 17 1.67 -1.97 -2.04
C THR A 17 2.71 -2.81 -1.31
N ALA A 18 3.51 -3.61 -2.05
CA ALA A 18 4.59 -4.39 -1.45
C ALA A 18 5.65 -3.50 -0.80
N ALA A 19 6.10 -2.45 -1.49
CA ALA A 19 7.09 -1.50 -0.99
C ALA A 19 6.60 -0.76 0.27
N PHE A 20 5.35 -0.30 0.27
CA PHE A 20 4.74 0.39 1.41
C PHE A 20 4.51 -0.53 2.60
N THR A 21 4.08 -1.77 2.37
CA THR A 21 3.94 -2.76 3.45
C THR A 21 5.29 -3.01 4.13
N MET A 22 6.35 -3.21 3.34
CA MET A 22 7.71 -3.40 3.89
C MET A 22 8.15 -2.18 4.72
N SER A 23 7.95 -0.96 4.20
CA SER A 23 8.29 0.26 4.91
C SER A 23 7.52 0.40 6.24
N GLY A 24 6.21 0.12 6.25
CA GLY A 24 5.38 0.17 7.45
C GLY A 24 5.79 -0.88 8.49
N VAL A 25 6.08 -2.10 8.06
CA VAL A 25 6.56 -3.18 8.93
C VAL A 25 7.90 -2.83 9.55
N PHE A 26 8.87 -2.32 8.78
CA PHE A 26 10.16 -1.90 9.31
C PHE A 26 10.03 -0.76 10.32
N ALA A 27 9.23 0.27 10.01
CA ALA A 27 8.97 1.36 10.93
C ALA A 27 8.32 0.87 12.24
N ALA A 28 7.40 -0.10 12.17
CA ALA A 28 6.78 -0.68 13.35
C ALA A 28 7.77 -1.49 14.22
N ILE A 29 8.66 -2.25 13.58
CA ILE A 29 9.71 -3.02 14.27
C ILE A 29 10.70 -2.07 14.97
N GLU A 30 11.12 -0.99 14.29
CA GLU A 30 12.03 0.02 14.88
C GLU A 30 11.42 0.69 16.12
N ASN A 31 10.10 0.90 16.11
CA ASN A 31 9.35 1.42 17.25
C ASN A 31 9.01 0.36 18.31
N LYS A 32 9.54 -0.86 18.19
CA LYS A 32 9.35 -1.99 19.12
C LYS A 32 7.87 -2.32 19.36
N LEU A 33 7.05 -2.19 18.32
CA LEU A 33 5.65 -2.63 18.37
C LEU A 33 5.58 -4.17 18.43
N ASP A 34 4.50 -4.67 19.01
CA ASP A 34 4.20 -6.10 19.01
C ASP A 34 3.73 -6.57 17.62
N ILE A 35 3.57 -7.89 17.45
CA ILE A 35 3.12 -8.47 16.18
C ILE A 35 1.81 -7.84 15.70
N PHE A 36 0.90 -7.52 16.61
CA PHE A 36 -0.35 -6.85 16.26
C PHE A 36 -0.10 -5.45 15.71
N GLY A 37 0.71 -4.63 16.39
CA GLY A 37 1.08 -3.30 15.91
C GLY A 37 1.83 -3.33 14.58
N VAL A 38 2.73 -4.30 14.38
CA VAL A 38 3.45 -4.48 13.11
C VAL A 38 2.49 -4.79 11.96
N LEU A 39 1.50 -5.67 12.18
CA LEU A 39 0.48 -5.96 11.17
C LEU A 39 -0.40 -4.74 10.89
N VAL A 40 -0.88 -4.05 11.92
CA VAL A 40 -1.74 -2.87 11.77
C VAL A 40 -1.01 -1.78 10.98
N ILE A 41 0.22 -1.43 11.36
CA ILE A 41 0.98 -0.39 10.65
C ILE A 41 1.29 -0.84 9.22
N GLY A 42 1.68 -2.10 9.00
CA GLY A 42 1.88 -2.64 7.65
C GLY A 42 0.65 -2.47 6.76
N PHE A 43 -0.53 -2.85 7.24
CA PHE A 43 -1.79 -2.71 6.48
C PHE A 43 -2.18 -1.25 6.27
N VAL A 44 -2.09 -0.40 7.30
CA VAL A 44 -2.45 1.01 7.20
C VAL A 44 -1.55 1.74 6.23
N THR A 45 -0.24 1.47 6.23
CA THR A 45 0.71 2.08 5.28
C THR A 45 0.46 1.62 3.85
N ALA A 46 0.15 0.33 3.66
CA ALA A 46 -0.13 -0.22 2.34
C ALA A 46 -1.43 0.32 1.71
N ILE A 47 -2.51 0.35 2.47
CA ILE A 47 -3.85 0.77 2.00
C ILE A 47 -3.97 2.29 2.00
N GLY A 48 -3.37 2.97 2.97
CA GLY A 48 -3.49 4.41 3.17
C GLY A 48 -3.01 5.23 1.97
N GLY A 49 -1.90 4.83 1.34
CA GLY A 49 -1.39 5.52 0.15
C GLY A 49 -2.35 5.48 -1.04
N GLY A 50 -2.86 4.29 -1.37
CA GLY A 50 -3.84 4.08 -2.45
C GLY A 50 -5.16 4.79 -2.16
N THR A 51 -5.66 4.66 -0.92
CA THR A 51 -6.89 5.34 -0.46
C THR A 51 -6.77 6.86 -0.62
N ILE A 52 -5.65 7.46 -0.21
CA ILE A 52 -5.44 8.92 -0.34
C ILE A 52 -5.41 9.31 -1.82
N ARG A 53 -4.71 8.54 -2.66
CA ARG A 53 -4.70 8.76 -4.11
C ARG A 53 -6.13 8.77 -4.65
N ASP A 54 -6.91 7.74 -4.37
CA ASP A 54 -8.28 7.59 -4.91
C ASP A 54 -9.18 8.75 -4.48
N MET A 55 -9.08 9.17 -3.20
CA MET A 55 -9.81 10.34 -2.70
C MET A 55 -9.43 11.64 -3.41
N LEU A 56 -8.15 11.83 -3.75
CA LEU A 56 -7.67 13.04 -4.44
C LEU A 56 -8.18 13.12 -5.88
N ILE A 57 -8.39 11.98 -6.54
CA ILE A 57 -8.98 11.91 -7.89
C ILE A 57 -10.52 11.83 -7.87
N GLY A 58 -11.15 11.83 -6.69
CA GLY A 58 -12.61 11.78 -6.54
C GLY A 58 -13.21 10.39 -6.79
N VAL A 59 -12.40 9.33 -6.70
CA VAL A 59 -12.83 7.93 -6.81
C VAL A 59 -13.11 7.40 -5.40
N THR A 60 -14.13 6.55 -5.26
CA THR A 60 -14.44 5.90 -3.97
C THR A 60 -13.28 4.99 -3.56
N PRO A 61 -12.63 5.23 -2.41
CA PRO A 61 -11.44 4.49 -2.02
C PRO A 61 -11.77 3.08 -1.54
N VAL A 62 -11.02 2.08 -2.01
CA VAL A 62 -10.70 0.78 -1.37
C VAL A 62 -9.68 0.02 -2.25
N THR A 63 -8.79 0.77 -2.94
CA THR A 63 -7.99 0.43 -4.14
C THR A 63 -8.70 0.73 -5.46
#